data_AF-A0A0S8GTS1-F1
#
_entry.id   AF-A0A0S8GTS1-F1
#
_cell.length_a   1.000
_cell.length_b   1.000
_cell.length_c   1.000
_cell.angle_alpha   90.00
_cell.angle_beta   90.00
_cell.angle_gamma   90.00
#
_symmetry.space_group_name_H-M   'P 1'
#
loop_
_entity.id
_entity.type
_entity.pdbx_description
1 polymer ?
#
loop_
_entity_poly.entity_id
_entity_poly.type
_entity_poly.pdbx_seq_one_letter_code
_entity_poly.pdbx_strand_id
1 'polypeptide(L)' 'MTFPTVRLSRLRSHEIFRRMVRQITLRVDDLVAPLFVYHGEKVKNAIGPMPGPIYYLPIMPRTRPAGWAEPPKIIS' A
#
# COMPACT_ATOMS: atom_id res chain seq x y z
N MET A 1 41.72 13.49 -5.18
CA MET A 1 41.10 14.50 -4.29
C MET A 1 40.88 13.86 -2.93
N THR A 2 41.44 14.44 -1.86
CA THR A 2 41.42 13.84 -0.52
C THR A 2 40.78 14.77 0.51
N PHE A 3 40.37 14.22 1.64
CA PHE A 3 39.96 15.01 2.80
C PHE A 3 41.17 15.82 3.29
N PRO A 4 41.10 17.16 3.44
CA PRO A 4 39.92 17.96 3.77
C PRO A 4 39.32 18.78 2.62
N THR A 5 39.87 18.71 1.40
CA THR A 5 39.45 19.52 0.25
C THR A 5 38.05 19.15 -0.25
N VAL A 6 37.70 17.87 -0.22
CA VAL A 6 36.33 17.39 -0.53
C VAL A 6 35.66 16.88 0.74
N ARG A 7 34.65 17.61 1.21
CA ARG A 7 33.84 17.26 2.40
C ARG A 7 32.36 17.17 2.04
N LEU A 8 31.90 15.95 1.74
CA LEU A 8 30.50 15.65 1.39
C LEU A 8 29.49 16.06 2.47
N SER A 9 29.93 16.14 3.72
CA SER A 9 29.09 16.60 4.83
C SER A 9 28.60 18.05 4.67
N ARG A 10 29.35 18.91 3.97
CA ARG A 10 28.99 20.33 3.74
C ARG A 10 27.66 20.48 3.00
N LEU A 11 27.46 19.71 1.93
CA LEU A 11 26.21 19.70 1.16
C LEU A 11 25.04 19.11 1.95
N ARG A 12 25.34 18.35 3.01
CA ARG A 12 24.36 17.77 3.93
C ARG A 12 24.20 18.61 5.21
N SER A 13 24.83 19.77 5.35
CA SER A 13 24.76 20.56 6.60
C SER A 13 23.44 21.33 6.75
N HIS A 14 22.92 21.94 5.68
CA HIS A 14 21.65 22.68 5.72
C HIS A 14 20.58 22.01 4.86
N GLU A 15 19.32 22.21 5.26
CA GLU A 15 18.14 21.74 4.52
C GLU A 15 18.10 22.26 3.08
N ILE A 16 18.43 23.54 2.86
CA ILE A 16 18.42 24.17 1.54
C ILE A 16 19.39 23.45 0.59
N PHE A 17 20.62 23.16 1.03
CA PHE A 17 21.60 22.41 0.24
C PHE A 17 21.14 20.96 0.00
N ARG A 18 20.56 20.30 1.00
CA ARG A 18 19.99 18.95 0.84
C ARG A 18 18.84 18.93 -0.16
N ARG A 19 18.01 19.99 -0.21
CA ARG A 19 16.89 20.10 -1.16
C ARG A 19 17.39 20.32 -2.58
N MET A 20 18.41 21.15 -2.78
CA MET A 20 19.00 21.39 -4.11
C MET A 20 19.71 20.15 -4.69
N VAL A 21 20.37 19.36 -3.84
CA VAL A 21 21.13 18.17 -4.27
C VAL A 21 20.28 16.88 -4.23
N ARG A 22 19.00 16.95 -3.84
CA ARG A 22 18.11 15.79 -3.78
C ARG A 22 17.87 15.22 -5.18
N GLN A 23 18.22 13.95 -5.36
CA GLN A 23 18.05 13.26 -6.65
C GLN A 23 16.71 12.54 -6.79
N ILE A 24 16.18 12.00 -5.69
CA ILE A 24 14.97 11.17 -5.69
C ILE A 24 13.85 11.94 -4.98
N THR A 25 12.73 12.11 -5.68
CA THR A 25 11.49 12.69 -5.14
C THR A 25 10.36 11.71 -5.34
N LEU A 26 9.51 11.53 -4.33
CA LEU A 26 8.29 10.74 -4.40
C LEU A 26 7.10 11.69 -4.45
N ARG A 27 6.23 11.53 -5.43
CA ARG A 27 4.96 12.26 -5.57
C ARG A 27 3.78 11.34 -5.34
N VAL A 28 2.60 11.94 -5.15
CA VAL A 28 1.35 11.18 -4.99
C VAL A 28 1.04 10.37 -6.27
N ASP A 29 1.44 10.88 -7.43
CA ASP A 29 1.30 10.20 -8.72
C ASP A 29 2.12 8.89 -8.80
N ASP A 30 3.17 8.76 -7.99
CA ASP A 30 4.00 7.56 -7.91
C ASP A 30 3.40 6.50 -6.98
N LEU A 31 2.29 6.81 -6.29
CA LEU A 31 1.65 5.91 -5.33
C LEU A 31 0.51 5.12 -5.99
N VAL A 32 0.67 3.79 -6.04
CA VAL A 32 -0.39 2.86 -6.43
C VAL A 32 -0.83 2.06 -5.21
N ALA A 33 -2.10 2.18 -4.83
CA ALA A 33 -2.67 1.43 -3.72
C ALA A 33 -3.24 0.08 -4.23
N PRO A 34 -2.69 -1.07 -3.81
CA PRO A 34 -3.28 -2.36 -4.14
C PRO A 34 -4.61 -2.54 -3.39
N LEU A 35 -5.64 -2.97 -4.12
CA LEU A 35 -6.95 -3.28 -3.56
C LEU A 35 -7.17 -4.80 -3.59
N PHE A 36 -7.70 -5.34 -2.49
CA PHE A 36 -8.03 -6.75 -2.39
C PHE A 36 -9.51 -6.94 -2.68
N VAL A 37 -9.83 -7.82 -3.62
CA VAL A 37 -11.21 -8.08 -4.06
C VAL A 37 -11.69 -9.39 -3.44
N TYR A 38 -12.91 -9.38 -2.90
CA TYR A 38 -13.56 -10.59 -2.40
C TYR A 38 -14.96 -10.72 -3.02
N HIS A 39 -15.39 -11.97 -3.23
CA HIS A 39 -16.73 -12.26 -3.72
C HIS A 39 -17.74 -12.30 -2.55
N GLY A 40 -18.81 -11.52 -2.63
CA GLY A 40 -19.87 -11.48 -1.61
C GLY A 40 -19.96 -10.16 -0.83
N GLU A 41 -21.06 -9.98 -0.10
CA GLU A 41 -21.34 -8.76 0.66
C GLU A 41 -20.73 -8.79 2.08
N LYS A 42 -20.25 -7.64 2.54
CA LYS A 42 -19.87 -7.36 3.95
C LYS A 42 -18.77 -8.24 4.56
N VAL A 43 -17.86 -8.78 3.77
CA VAL A 43 -16.69 -9.52 4.30
C VAL A 43 -15.60 -8.53 4.71
N LYS A 44 -15.44 -8.29 6.00
CA LYS A 44 -14.30 -7.56 6.60
C LYS A 44 -13.38 -8.56 7.29
N ASN A 45 -12.69 -9.39 6.52
CA ASN A 45 -11.72 -10.32 7.10
C ASN A 45 -10.40 -9.59 7.33
N ALA A 46 -9.87 -9.60 8.54
CA ALA A 46 -8.51 -9.12 8.78
C ALA A 46 -7.52 -10.15 8.21
N ILE A 47 -6.56 -9.70 7.40
CA ILE A 47 -5.48 -10.57 6.92
C ILE A 47 -4.39 -10.56 7.99
N GLY A 48 -4.26 -11.66 8.74
CA GLY A 48 -3.32 -11.79 9.86
C GLY A 48 -1.87 -11.31 9.60
N PRO A 49 -1.24 -11.62 8.45
CA PRO A 49 0.15 -11.21 8.19
C PRO A 49 0.34 -9.74 7.73
N MET A 50 -0.73 -8.98 7.47
CA MET A 50 -0.62 -7.59 7.01
C MET A 50 -1.41 -6.63 7.93
N PRO A 51 -0.78 -6.03 8.94
CA PRO A 51 -1.42 -5.02 9.77
C PRO A 51 -1.61 -3.72 8.98
N GLY A 52 -2.85 -3.39 8.61
CA GLY A 52 -3.18 -2.15 7.89
C GLY A 52 -4.63 -2.07 7.40
N PRO A 53 -5.08 -0.90 6.89
CA PRO A 53 -6.40 -0.73 6.32
C PRO A 53 -6.55 -1.53 5.03
N ILE A 54 -7.48 -2.49 5.02
CA ILE A 54 -7.81 -3.29 3.85
C ILE A 54 -9.13 -2.77 3.26
N TYR A 55 -9.08 -2.33 2.02
CA TYR A 55 -10.26 -1.90 1.27
C TYR A 55 -10.76 -3.07 0.43
N TYR A 56 -11.88 -3.67 0.85
CA TYR A 56 -12.60 -4.68 0.08
C TYR A 56 -13.64 -4.02 -0.82
N LEU A 57 -13.50 -4.18 -2.13
CA LEU A 57 -14.57 -3.86 -3.08
C LEU A 57 -15.51 -5.06 -3.21
N PRO A 58 -16.81 -4.95 -2.86
CA PRO A 58 -17.76 -6.01 -3.09
C PRO A 58 -18.03 -6.11 -4.59
N ILE A 59 -17.66 -7.23 -5.22
CA ILE A 59 -18.14 -7.54 -6.57
C ILE A 59 -19.50 -8.23 -6.44
N MET A 60 -20.57 -7.51 -6.78
CA MET A 60 -21.87 -8.13 -7.01
C MET A 60 -21.84 -8.81 -8.39
N PRO A 61 -22.10 -10.12 -8.51
CA PRO A 61 -22.27 -10.74 -9.81
C PRO A 61 -23.52 -10.15 -10.49
N ARG A 62 -23.40 -9.78 -11.78
CA ARG A 62 -24.51 -9.22 -12.58
C ARG A 62 -25.71 -10.17 -12.71
N THR A 63 -25.49 -11.46 -12.47
CA THR A 63 -26.51 -12.52 -12.44
C THR A 63 -26.31 -13.37 -11.20
N ARG A 64 -27.37 -13.60 -10.41
CA ARG A 64 -27.36 -14.52 -9.26
C ARG A 64 -27.31 -15.96 -9.79
N PRO A 65 -26.24 -16.75 -9.59
CA PRO A 65 -26.26 -18.16 -9.96
C PRO A 65 -27.25 -18.90 -9.06
N ALA A 66 -28.17 -19.65 -9.66
CA ALA A 66 -29.34 -20.26 -9.02
C ALA A 66 -29.03 -21.42 -8.03
N GLY A 67 -27.83 -21.52 -7.47
CA GLY A 67 -27.38 -22.70 -6.73
C GLY A 67 -26.54 -22.48 -5.46
N TRP A 68 -26.28 -21.24 -5.02
CA TRP A 68 -25.52 -21.01 -3.78
C TRP A 68 -26.43 -20.80 -2.58
N ALA A 69 -26.93 -21.92 -2.04
CA ALA A 69 -27.54 -21.98 -0.72
C ALA A 69 -26.50 -22.47 0.31
N GLU A 70 -26.43 -21.72 1.41
CA GLU A 70 -25.77 -22.01 2.70
C GLU A 70 -24.23 -21.93 2.79
N PRO A 71 -23.67 -21.03 3.65
CA PRO A 71 -22.26 -21.12 4.02
C PRO A 71 -22.03 -22.39 4.86
N PRO A 72 -20.93 -23.12 4.67
CA PRO A 72 -20.64 -24.30 5.47
C PRO A 72 -20.52 -23.89 6.95
N LYS A 73 -21.30 -24.56 7.81
CA LYS A 73 -21.16 -24.46 9.27
C LYS A 73 -19.75 -24.91 9.65
N ILE A 74 -18.92 -23.96 10.06
CA ILE A 74 -17.65 -24.26 10.71
C ILE A 74 -18.00 -24.72 12.12
N ILE A 75 -17.77 -26.00 12.40
CA ILE A 75 -17.88 -26.60 13.74
C ILE A 75 -16.82 -25.93 14.63
N SER A 76 -17.24 -25.61 15.86
CA SER A 76 -16.45 -25.02 16.95
C SER A 76 -15.13 -25.74 17.23
#